data_AF-A0A8X6L7M8-F1
#
_entry.id   AF-A0A8X6L7M8-F1
#
_cell.length_a   1.000
_cell.length_b   1.000
_cell.length_c   1.000
_cell.angle_alpha   90.00
_cell.angle_beta   90.00
_cell.angle_gamma   90.00
#
_symmetry.space_group_name_H-M   'P 1'
#
loop_
_entity.id
_entity.type
_entity.pdbx_description
1 polymer ?
#
loop_
_entity_poly.entity_id
_entity_poly.type
_entity_poly.pdbx_seq_one_letter_code
_entity_poly.pdbx_strand_id
1 'polypeptide(L)'
;MIALQPIPTSAHSNSSMFVPTNLKSCSHVFLRIDSVQPPLSQNYTGPHEVIHRTDKVFTILINGKKKAVSIDRVKPAYVGMTPKIFLLLEYQNNKLVKLINIQKTKLCLT
;
A
#
# COMPACT_ATOMS: atom_id res chain seq x y z
N MET A 1 -40.48 -39.73 -14.11
CA MET A 1 -39.96 -38.46 -13.55
C MET A 1 -38.55 -38.28 -14.09
N ILE A 2 -38.33 -37.34 -15.02
CA ILE A 2 -37.02 -37.17 -15.68
C ILE A 2 -36.14 -36.26 -14.81
N ALA A 3 -34.96 -36.74 -14.45
CA ALA A 3 -33.97 -35.99 -13.69
C ALA A 3 -33.26 -34.99 -14.61
N LEU A 4 -33.40 -33.69 -14.31
CA LEU A 4 -32.62 -32.63 -14.95
C LEU A 4 -31.25 -32.58 -14.27
N GLN A 5 -30.20 -32.93 -15.00
CA GLN A 5 -28.83 -32.73 -14.55
C GLN A 5 -28.20 -31.53 -15.27
N PRO A 6 -27.43 -30.68 -14.56
CA PRO A 6 -26.74 -29.57 -15.16
C PRO A 6 -25.68 -30.06 -16.16
N ILE A 7 -25.57 -29.37 -17.30
CA ILE A 7 -24.54 -29.64 -18.30
C ILE A 7 -23.20 -29.15 -17.73
N PRO A 8 -22.11 -29.94 -17.82
CA PRO A 8 -20.80 -29.51 -17.33
C PRO A 8 -20.36 -28.25 -18.09
N THR A 9 -20.09 -27.19 -17.33
CA THR A 9 -19.56 -25.93 -17.86
C THR A 9 -18.05 -26.04 -18.09
N SER A 10 -17.51 -25.20 -18.97
CA SER A 10 -16.05 -25.15 -19.18
C SER A 10 -15.34 -24.71 -17.90
N ALA A 11 -14.34 -25.48 -17.47
CA ALA A 11 -13.49 -25.14 -16.34
C ALA A 11 -12.57 -23.96 -16.69
N HIS A 12 -12.91 -22.76 -16.23
CA HIS A 12 -12.07 -21.56 -16.37
C HIS A 12 -11.02 -21.42 -15.25
N SER A 13 -10.78 -22.46 -14.44
CA SER A 13 -10.02 -22.38 -13.19
C SER A 13 -8.49 -22.40 -13.34
N ASN A 14 -7.95 -22.38 -14.56
CA ASN A 14 -6.52 -22.23 -14.79
C ASN A 14 -6.11 -20.75 -14.77
N SER A 15 -6.36 -20.03 -13.67
CA SER A 15 -5.91 -18.66 -13.54
C SER A 15 -4.52 -18.61 -12.89
N SER A 16 -3.49 -18.36 -13.72
CA SER A 16 -2.21 -17.89 -13.22
C SER A 16 -2.43 -16.52 -12.59
N MET A 17 -2.44 -16.43 -11.26
CA MET A 17 -2.59 -15.15 -10.58
C MET A 17 -1.34 -14.30 -10.84
N PHE A 18 -1.55 -13.07 -11.34
CA PHE A 18 -0.46 -12.14 -11.53
C PHE A 18 0.03 -11.64 -10.17
N VAL A 19 1.24 -12.05 -9.80
CA VAL A 19 1.90 -11.60 -8.56
C VAL A 19 3.02 -10.63 -8.93
N PRO A 20 3.01 -9.39 -8.41
CA PRO A 20 4.10 -8.45 -8.59
C PRO A 20 5.45 -9.06 -8.17
N THR A 21 6.45 -9.01 -9.06
CA THR A 21 7.80 -9.56 -8.82
C THR A 21 8.45 -8.96 -7.57
N ASN A 22 8.21 -7.67 -7.31
CA ASN A 22 8.77 -6.94 -6.17
C ASN A 22 8.29 -7.46 -4.81
N LEU A 23 7.15 -8.17 -4.73
CA LEU A 23 6.69 -8.78 -3.49
C LEU A 23 7.57 -9.96 -3.05
N LYS A 24 8.25 -10.61 -4.00
CA LYS A 24 9.16 -11.73 -3.72
C LYS A 24 10.43 -11.28 -2.98
N SER A 25 10.93 -10.08 -3.29
CA SER A 25 12.22 -9.57 -2.79
C SER A 25 12.13 -8.39 -1.82
N CYS A 26 10.93 -7.85 -1.55
CA CYS A 26 10.77 -6.72 -0.63
C CYS A 26 11.32 -7.02 0.78
N SER A 27 11.62 -6.00 1.59
CA SER A 27 11.91 -6.19 3.03
C SER A 27 10.68 -5.86 3.88
N HIS A 28 9.95 -4.82 3.47
CA HIS A 28 8.77 -4.32 4.14
C HIS A 28 7.57 -4.29 3.20
N VAL A 29 6.36 -4.35 3.78
CA VAL A 29 5.10 -4.26 3.05
C VAL A 29 4.10 -3.36 3.77
N PHE A 30 3.28 -2.65 3.00
CA PHE A 30 2.08 -1.99 3.51
C PHE A 30 0.92 -2.99 3.52
N LEU A 31 0.17 -3.04 4.62
CA LEU A 31 -0.99 -3.92 4.77
C LEU A 31 -2.29 -3.12 4.64
N ARG A 32 -3.21 -3.57 3.79
CA ARG A 32 -4.54 -2.96 3.63
C ARG A 32 -5.39 -3.13 4.90
N ILE A 33 -6.12 -2.07 5.25
CA ILE A 33 -7.13 -2.07 6.30
C ILE A 33 -8.47 -2.37 5.61
N ASP A 34 -9.02 -3.58 5.85
CA ASP A 34 -10.29 -4.00 5.26
C ASP A 34 -11.53 -3.50 6.04
N SER A 35 -11.32 -2.75 7.13
CA SER A 35 -12.39 -2.13 7.91
C SER A 35 -12.83 -0.80 7.30
N VAL A 36 -14.11 -0.45 7.42
CA VAL A 36 -14.63 0.88 7.04
C VAL A 36 -13.84 1.95 7.79
N GLN A 37 -13.28 2.89 7.04
CA GLN A 37 -12.52 4.00 7.59
C GLN A 37 -13.25 5.32 7.38
N PRO A 38 -13.06 6.32 8.26
CA PRO A 38 -13.58 7.66 8.04
C PRO A 38 -13.01 8.29 6.77
N PRO A 39 -13.67 9.32 6.20
CA PRO A 39 -13.15 10.03 5.04
C PRO A 39 -11.71 10.55 5.28
N LEU A 40 -10.89 10.54 4.22
CA LEU A 40 -9.50 11.01 4.23
C LEU A 40 -8.54 10.28 5.19
N SER A 41 -8.88 9.06 5.58
CA SER A 41 -7.99 8.18 6.34
C SER A 41 -7.11 7.32 5.44
N GLN A 42 -5.99 6.84 5.98
CA GLN A 42 -5.06 6.00 5.23
C GLN A 42 -5.58 4.55 5.16
N ASN A 43 -5.80 4.02 3.96
CA ASN A 43 -6.32 2.65 3.75
C ASN A 43 -5.30 1.54 4.01
N TYR A 44 -4.05 1.87 4.29
CA TYR A 44 -2.98 0.91 4.54
C TYR A 44 -2.26 1.26 5.84
N THR A 45 -1.94 0.27 6.65
CA THR A 45 -1.00 0.44 7.77
C THR A 45 0.43 0.27 7.28
N GLY A 46 1.36 0.89 8.00
CA GLY A 46 2.73 1.24 7.63
C GLY A 46 3.63 0.13 7.07
N PRO A 47 4.94 0.40 6.90
CA PRO A 47 5.87 -0.60 6.42
C PRO A 47 6.09 -1.63 7.53
N HIS A 48 5.46 -2.79 7.39
CA HIS A 48 5.65 -3.93 8.28
C HIS A 48 6.77 -4.81 7.77
N GLU A 49 7.65 -5.21 8.67
CA GLU A 49 8.72 -6.15 8.35
C GLU A 49 8.12 -7.50 7.97
N VAL A 50 8.62 -8.08 6.88
CA VAL A 50 8.21 -9.42 6.46
C VAL A 50 9.19 -10.46 7.01
N ILE A 51 8.66 -11.34 7.85
CA ILE A 51 9.42 -12.41 8.51
C ILE A 51 9.51 -13.64 7.62
N HIS A 52 8.39 -14.01 6.98
CA HIS A 52 8.30 -15.21 6.14
C HIS A 52 7.36 -14.98 4.96
N ARG A 53 7.64 -15.65 3.84
CA ARG A 53 6.89 -15.56 2.59
C ARG A 53 6.56 -16.94 2.04
N THR A 54 5.33 -17.07 1.56
CA THR A 54 4.84 -18.19 0.77
C THR A 54 4.07 -17.62 -0.43
N ASP A 55 3.74 -18.43 -1.42
CA ASP A 55 3.10 -17.96 -2.67
C ASP A 55 1.80 -17.18 -2.45
N LYS A 56 1.03 -17.51 -1.40
CA LYS A 56 -0.27 -16.87 -1.10
C LYS A 56 -0.31 -16.11 0.21
N VAL A 57 0.67 -16.31 1.11
CA VAL A 57 0.63 -15.84 2.49
C VAL A 57 1.95 -15.21 2.88
N PHE A 58 1.86 -14.03 3.50
CA PHE A 58 2.97 -13.29 4.10
C PHE A 58 2.82 -13.35 5.61
N THR A 59 3.92 -13.62 6.31
CA THR A 59 3.98 -13.44 7.77
C THR A 59 4.72 -12.15 8.06
N ILE A 60 4.01 -11.17 8.61
CA ILE A 60 4.53 -9.83 8.90
C ILE A 60 4.57 -9.55 10.39
N LEU A 61 5.48 -8.67 10.82
CA LEU A 61 5.58 -8.22 12.19
C LEU A 61 4.76 -6.95 12.40
N ILE A 62 3.71 -7.01 13.21
CA ILE A 62 2.89 -5.85 13.59
C ILE A 62 2.94 -5.72 15.10
N ASN A 63 3.46 -4.61 15.62
CA ASN A 63 3.53 -4.33 17.06
C ASN A 63 4.18 -5.49 17.86
N GLY A 64 5.26 -6.07 17.32
CA GLY A 64 5.96 -7.21 17.92
C GLY A 64 5.26 -8.58 17.77
N LYS A 65 4.08 -8.63 17.15
CA LYS A 65 3.32 -9.86 16.92
C LYS A 65 3.40 -10.30 15.47
N LYS A 66 3.62 -11.60 15.25
CA LYS A 66 3.60 -12.19 13.91
C LYS A 66 2.16 -12.35 13.43
N LYS A 67 1.85 -11.87 12.24
CA LYS A 67 0.53 -11.97 11.63
C LYS A 67 0.62 -12.53 10.22
N ALA A 68 -0.19 -13.56 9.94
CA ALA A 68 -0.35 -14.10 8.60
C ALA A 68 -1.38 -13.27 7.81
N VAL A 69 -1.01 -12.83 6.61
CA VAL A 69 -1.84 -12.03 5.72
C VAL A 69 -1.76 -12.58 4.29
N SER A 70 -2.86 -12.51 3.54
CA SER A 70 -2.87 -12.92 2.14
C SER A 70 -2.11 -11.93 1.27
N ILE A 71 -1.56 -12.43 0.16
CA ILE A 71 -0.82 -11.62 -0.82
C ILE A 71 -1.66 -10.48 -1.41
N ASP A 72 -2.97 -10.68 -1.53
CA ASP A 72 -3.90 -9.69 -2.10
C ASP A 72 -4.07 -8.43 -1.23
N ARG A 73 -3.65 -8.49 0.03
CA ARG A 73 -3.78 -7.39 1.00
C ARG A 73 -2.49 -6.64 1.23
N VAL A 74 -1.41 -7.02 0.56
CA VAL A 74 -0.09 -6.41 0.76
C VAL A 74 0.37 -5.67 -0.48
N LYS A 75 1.08 -4.57 -0.25
CA LYS A 75 1.79 -3.80 -1.26
C LYS A 75 3.26 -3.70 -0.85
N PRO A 76 4.23 -3.88 -1.76
CA PRO A 76 5.64 -3.72 -1.39
C PRO A 76 5.89 -2.29 -0.89
N ALA A 77 6.61 -2.16 0.22
CA ALA A 77 7.07 -0.89 0.75
C ALA A 77 8.51 -0.66 0.31
N TYR A 78 8.74 0.41 -0.44
CA TYR A 78 10.08 0.81 -0.86
C TYR A 78 10.72 1.64 0.25
N VAL A 79 11.29 0.95 1.22
CA VAL A 79 12.02 1.56 2.34
C VAL A 79 13.49 1.58 1.96
N GLY A 80 13.85 2.45 1.03
CA GLY A 80 15.20 2.53 0.47
C GLY A 80 15.45 3.91 -0.12
N MET A 81 16.34 4.65 0.57
CA MET A 81 16.88 5.98 0.25
C MET A 81 15.92 6.91 -0.49
N THR A 82 15.43 7.94 0.21
CA THR A 82 14.92 9.12 -0.46
C THR A 82 15.89 9.48 -1.60
N PRO A 83 15.48 9.46 -2.89
CA PRO A 83 16.14 10.38 -3.78
C PRO A 83 15.91 11.73 -3.10
N LYS A 84 16.97 12.52 -2.90
CA LYS A 84 16.91 13.87 -2.32
C LYS A 84 15.70 14.68 -2.85
N ILE A 85 15.22 14.33 -4.05
CA ILE A 85 13.96 14.68 -4.68
C ILE A 85 12.73 14.72 -3.74
N PHE A 86 12.46 13.72 -2.88
CA PHE A 86 11.23 13.74 -2.04
C PHE A 86 11.30 14.82 -0.94
N LEU A 87 12.46 14.94 -0.27
CA LEU A 87 12.71 16.04 0.69
C LEU A 87 12.82 17.40 0.00
N LEU A 88 13.31 17.45 -1.25
CA LEU A 88 13.36 18.69 -2.03
C LEU A 88 11.96 19.14 -2.43
N LEU A 89 11.06 18.26 -2.86
CA LEU A 89 9.69 18.65 -3.19
C LEU A 89 8.92 19.09 -1.93
N GLU A 90 9.11 18.44 -0.79
CA GLU A 90 8.54 18.91 0.48
C GLU A 90 9.18 20.23 0.99
N TYR A 91 10.49 20.43 0.78
CA TYR A 91 11.19 21.69 1.11
C TYR A 91 10.80 22.84 0.19
N GLN A 92 10.67 22.61 -1.12
CA GLN A 92 10.25 23.63 -2.09
C GLN A 92 8.77 23.99 -1.89
N ASN A 93 7.89 23.01 -1.60
CA ASN A 93 6.49 23.29 -1.28
C ASN A 93 6.35 24.10 0.01
N ASN A 94 7.09 23.75 1.07
CA ASN A 94 7.05 24.51 2.32
C ASN A 94 7.73 25.89 2.23
N LYS A 95 8.77 26.06 1.39
CA LYS A 95 9.44 27.35 1.14
C LYS A 95 8.60 28.29 0.28
N LEU A 96 7.93 27.78 -0.75
CA LEU A 96 6.99 28.55 -1.57
C LEU A 96 5.81 29.05 -0.74
N VAL A 97 5.16 28.19 0.05
CA VAL A 97 4.01 28.60 0.89
C VAL A 97 4.43 29.66 1.93
N LYS A 98 5.63 29.55 2.50
CA LYS A 98 6.20 30.60 3.39
C LYS A 98 6.49 31.92 2.67
N LEU A 99 7.08 31.88 1.47
CA LEU A 99 7.35 33.08 0.66
C LEU A 99 6.05 33.77 0.23
N ILE A 100 5.02 33.01 -0.17
CA ILE A 100 3.71 33.56 -0.55
C ILE A 100 3.02 34.20 0.65
N ASN A 101 3.10 33.60 1.85
CA ASN A 101 2.53 34.19 3.07
C ASN A 101 3.29 35.42 3.59
N ILE A 102 4.61 35.50 3.41
CA ILE A 102 5.41 36.69 3.79
C ILE A 102 5.15 37.86 2.81
N GLN A 103 4.97 37.58 1.51
CA GLN A 103 4.65 38.61 0.52
C GLN A 103 3.20 39.11 0.66
N LYS A 104 2.26 38.25 1.09
CA LYS A 104 0.88 38.67 1.41
C LYS A 104 0.76 39.52 2.69
N THR A 105 1.56 39.27 3.72
CA THR A 105 1.53 40.10 4.94
C THR A 105 2.24 41.45 4.76
N LYS A 106 3.26 41.54 3.90
CA LYS A 106 3.91 42.81 3.54
C LYS A 106 3.06 43.70 2.62
N LEU A 107 2.19 43.12 1.79
CA LEU A 107 1.28 43.88 0.92
C LEU A 107 -0.02 44.34 1.63
N CYS A 108 -0.31 43.82 2.82
CA CYS A 108 -1.50 44.16 3.62
C CYS A 108 -1.22 45.19 4.73
N LEU A 109 0.04 45.63 4.90
CA LEU A 109 0.49 46.57 5.95
C LEU A 109 1.02 47.91 5.39
N THR A 110 0.68 48.23 4.13
CA THR A 110 0.86 49.54 3.47
C THR A 110 -0.46 49.96 2.87
#